data_AF-A0AAW4BLN1-F1
#
_entry.id   AF-A0AAW4BLN1-F1
#
_cell.length_a   1.000
_cell.length_b   1.000
_cell.length_c   1.000
_cell.angle_alpha   90.00
_cell.angle_beta   90.00
_cell.angle_gamma   90.00
#
_symmetry.space_group_name_H-M   'P 1'
#
loop_
_entity.id
_entity.type
_entity.pdbx_description
1 polymer ?
#
loop_
_entity_poly.entity_id
_entity_poly.type
_entity_poly.pdbx_seq_one_letter_code
_entity_poly.pdbx_strand_id
1 'polypeptide(L)'
;ISFLSLISYRKYKKFKIKHSTLQQDHAKLEVESTHDPLTDLYNRRYLDTWFSYQEETTNNKPHLLAIIDVDYFKKINDQYGHEAGDEVLRALSTILKQQLRPE
;
A
#
# COMPACT_ATOMS: atom_id res chain seq x y z
N ILE A 1 -29.71 21.24 33.63
CA ILE A 1 -29.53 19.88 33.05
C ILE A 1 -29.15 19.94 31.56
N SER A 2 -29.76 20.80 30.75
CA SER A 2 -29.52 20.90 29.29
C SER A 2 -28.14 21.40 28.84
N PHE A 3 -27.43 22.19 29.67
CA PHE A 3 -26.11 22.74 29.31
C PHE A 3 -24.98 21.72 29.51
N LEU A 4 -25.04 20.94 30.60
CA LEU A 4 -24.07 19.86 30.85
C LEU A 4 -24.21 18.73 29.84
N SER A 5 -25.44 18.36 29.45
CA SER A 5 -25.66 17.40 28.37
C SER A 5 -25.11 17.88 27.04
N LEU A 6 -25.23 19.19 26.74
CA LEU A 6 -24.66 19.78 25.52
C LEU A 6 -23.12 19.76 25.53
N ILE A 7 -22.49 20.09 26.67
CA ILE A 7 -21.03 20.01 26.80
C ILE A 7 -20.54 18.57 26.68
N SER A 8 -21.19 17.62 27.36
CA SER A 8 -20.87 16.20 27.28
C SER A 8 -21.05 15.66 25.86
N TYR A 9 -22.12 16.04 25.16
CA TYR A 9 -22.36 15.66 23.77
C TYR A 9 -21.31 16.26 22.82
N ARG A 10 -20.92 17.53 23.01
CA ARG A 10 -19.84 18.16 22.22
C ARG A 10 -18.49 17.49 22.46
N LYS A 11 -18.18 17.12 23.72
CA LYS A 11 -16.97 16.35 24.06
C LYS A 11 -16.99 14.97 23.41
N TYR A 12 -18.09 14.23 23.52
CA TYR A 12 -18.26 12.93 22.87
C TYR A 12 -18.08 13.02 21.34
N LYS A 13 -18.72 14.01 20.69
CA LYS A 13 -18.57 14.23 19.24
C LYS A 13 -17.12 14.53 18.84
N LYS A 14 -16.41 15.38 19.60
CA LYS A 14 -14.98 15.65 19.38
C LYS A 14 -14.12 14.40 19.56
N PHE A 15 -14.37 13.61 20.61
CA PHE A 15 -13.66 12.37 20.85
C PHE A 15 -13.88 11.35 19.73
N LYS A 16 -15.14 11.18 19.28
CA LYS A 16 -15.49 10.29 18.16
C LYS A 16 -14.82 10.69 16.86
N ILE A 17 -14.80 11.98 16.52
CA ILE A 17 -14.08 12.50 15.35
C ILE A 17 -12.58 12.20 15.46
N LYS A 18 -11.95 12.52 16.59
CA LYS A 18 -10.52 12.27 16.80
C LYS A 18 -10.18 10.78 16.68
N HIS A 19 -11.01 9.90 17.23
CA HIS A 19 -10.81 8.45 17.12
C HIS A 19 -10.92 7.96 15.67
N SER A 20 -11.92 8.45 14.94
CA SER A 20 -12.05 8.20 13.50
C SER A 20 -10.83 8.68 12.71
N THR A 21 -10.33 9.89 12.99
CA THR A 21 -9.14 10.43 12.32
C THR A 21 -7.91 9.57 12.62
N LEU A 22 -7.69 9.20 13.88
CA LEU A 22 -6.59 8.31 14.25
C LEU A 22 -6.68 6.96 13.52
N GLN A 23 -7.87 6.38 13.40
CA GLN A 23 -8.05 5.13 12.63
C GLN A 23 -7.72 5.31 11.14
N GLN A 24 -8.10 6.43 10.54
CA GLN A 24 -7.75 6.76 9.16
C GLN A 24 -6.25 6.97 8.98
N ASP A 25 -5.61 7.68 9.91
CA ASP A 25 -4.17 7.91 9.88
C ASP A 25 -3.41 6.58 10.02
N HIS A 26 -3.86 5.69 10.91
CA HIS A 26 -3.30 4.35 11.04
C HIS A 26 -3.46 3.52 9.76
N ALA A 27 -4.66 3.48 9.16
CA ALA A 27 -4.88 2.77 7.91
C ALA A 27 -4.05 3.33 6.76
N LYS A 28 -3.89 4.66 6.71
CA LYS A 28 -3.05 5.32 5.71
C LYS A 28 -1.57 4.98 5.91
N LEU A 29 -1.09 4.99 7.15
CA LEU A 29 0.28 4.58 7.49
C LEU A 29 0.52 3.12 7.16
N GLU A 30 -0.47 2.24 7.33
CA GLU A 30 -0.36 0.85 6.91
C GLU A 30 -0.23 0.72 5.39
N VAL A 31 -1.07 1.43 4.62
CA VAL A 31 -0.96 1.45 3.15
C VAL A 31 0.39 2.01 2.70
N GLU A 32 0.81 3.16 3.23
CA GLU A 32 2.12 3.78 2.92
C GLU A 32 3.31 2.91 3.35
N SER A 33 3.15 2.10 4.41
CA SER A 33 4.19 1.18 4.87
C SER A 33 4.29 -0.08 4.01
N THR A 34 3.20 -0.47 3.33
CA THR A 34 3.09 -1.75 2.60
C THR A 34 3.12 -1.60 1.08
N HIS A 35 2.80 -0.43 0.54
CA HIS A 35 2.75 -0.18 -0.90
C HIS A 35 3.85 0.77 -1.37
N ASP A 36 4.21 0.66 -2.64
CA ASP A 36 5.06 1.61 -3.35
C ASP A 36 4.21 2.78 -3.87
N PRO A 37 4.55 4.04 -3.58
CA PRO A 37 3.70 5.19 -3.91
C PRO A 37 3.61 5.51 -5.41
N LEU A 38 4.56 5.04 -6.23
CA LEU A 38 4.55 5.26 -7.67
C LEU A 38 3.64 4.27 -8.37
N THR A 39 3.74 2.98 -8.02
CA THR A 39 3.11 1.87 -8.73
C THR A 39 1.86 1.33 -8.05
N ASP A 40 1.65 1.66 -6.77
CA ASP A 40 0.62 1.10 -5.89
C ASP A 40 0.67 -0.44 -5.82
N LEU A 41 1.85 -1.03 -6.06
CA LEU A 41 2.13 -2.44 -5.79
C LEU A 41 2.63 -2.60 -4.36
N TYR A 42 2.55 -3.82 -3.83
CA TYR A 42 3.23 -4.13 -2.58
C TYR A 42 4.72 -3.85 -2.70
N ASN A 43 5.25 -3.12 -1.72
CA ASN A 43 6.67 -2.83 -1.65
C ASN A 43 7.45 -4.05 -1.13
N ARG A 44 8.78 -3.95 -1.18
CA ARG A 44 9.65 -5.06 -0.75
C ARG A 44 9.45 -5.47 0.71
N ARG A 45 9.15 -4.52 1.61
CA ARG A 45 8.93 -4.80 3.03
C ARG A 45 7.68 -5.66 3.25
N TYR A 46 6.65 -5.42 2.47
CA TYR A 46 5.46 -6.26 2.51
C TYR A 46 5.79 -7.70 2.09
N LEU A 47 6.61 -7.91 1.05
CA LEU A 47 7.02 -9.24 0.61
C LEU A 47 7.70 -10.04 1.74
N ASP A 48 8.58 -9.41 2.51
CA ASP A 48 9.26 -10.05 3.65
C ASP A 48 8.25 -10.45 4.75
N THR A 49 7.27 -9.58 5.01
CA THR A 49 6.18 -9.84 5.98
C THR A 49 5.28 -10.99 5.51
N TRP A 50 4.93 -11.00 4.22
CA TRP A 50 4.11 -12.03 3.60
C TRP A 50 4.79 -13.39 3.67
N PHE A 51 6.09 -13.49 3.34
CA PHE A 51 6.82 -14.76 3.47
C PHE A 51 6.83 -15.29 4.90
N SER A 52 7.07 -14.41 5.88
CA SER A 52 7.07 -14.79 7.30
C SER A 52 5.73 -15.37 7.72
N TYR A 53 4.62 -14.75 7.29
CA TYR A 53 3.27 -15.26 7.54
C TYR A 53 2.98 -16.60 6.84
N GLN A 54 3.42 -16.77 5.59
CA GLN A 54 3.20 -18.01 4.85
C GLN A 54 4.00 -19.19 5.42
N GLU A 55 5.22 -18.95 5.93
CA GLU A 55 6.01 -19.98 6.62
C GLU A 55 5.26 -20.55 7.84
N GLU A 56 4.60 -19.69 8.62
CA GLU A 56 3.83 -20.11 9.79
C GLU A 56 2.52 -20.83 9.43
N THR A 57 1.88 -20.47 8.31
CA THR A 57 0.49 -20.86 8.03
C THR A 57 0.32 -21.94 6.97
N THR A 58 1.29 -22.12 6.07
CA THR A 58 1.14 -23.04 4.93
C THR A 58 1.69 -24.44 5.17
N ASN A 59 2.22 -24.72 6.36
CA ASN A 59 2.85 -26.00 6.71
C ASN A 59 3.95 -26.40 5.69
N ASN A 60 4.80 -25.43 5.32
CA ASN A 60 5.91 -25.59 4.36
C ASN A 60 5.50 -25.99 2.93
N LYS A 61 4.37 -25.49 2.43
CA LYS A 61 4.08 -25.65 0.99
C LYS A 61 5.10 -24.84 0.17
N PRO A 62 5.59 -25.38 -0.96
CA PRO A 62 6.56 -24.67 -1.79
C PRO A 62 5.90 -23.48 -2.49
N HIS A 63 6.61 -22.35 -2.51
CA HIS A 63 6.23 -21.14 -3.24
C HIS A 63 7.20 -20.91 -4.42
N LEU A 64 6.70 -20.28 -5.48
CA LEU A 64 7.51 -19.82 -6.61
C LEU A 64 7.64 -18.30 -6.53
N LEU A 65 8.88 -17.80 -6.62
CA LEU A 65 9.17 -16.37 -6.75
C LEU A 65 9.69 -16.10 -8.16
N ALA A 66 9.04 -15.17 -8.87
CA ALA A 66 9.54 -14.61 -10.12
C ALA A 66 9.99 -13.17 -9.89
N ILE A 67 11.14 -12.82 -10.46
CA ILE A 67 11.68 -11.45 -10.44
C ILE A 67 11.67 -10.95 -11.88
N ILE A 68 11.13 -9.75 -12.07
CA ILE A 68 10.97 -9.10 -13.38
C ILE A 68 11.81 -7.83 -13.37
N ASP A 69 12.55 -7.59 -14.45
CA ASP A 69 13.28 -6.35 -14.69
C ASP A 69 12.80 -5.70 -15.99
N VAL A 70 12.82 -4.37 -16.06
CA VAL A 70 12.39 -3.64 -17.26
C VAL A 70 13.58 -3.40 -18.18
N ASP A 71 13.60 -4.12 -19.30
CA ASP A 71 14.67 -4.00 -20.28
C ASP A 71 14.84 -2.56 -20.79
N TYR A 72 16.11 -2.12 -20.89
CA TYR A 72 16.49 -0.80 -21.38
C TYR A 72 15.88 0.39 -20.63
N PHE A 73 15.39 0.21 -19.39
CA PHE A 73 14.73 1.27 -18.63
C PHE A 73 15.56 2.54 -18.48
N LYS A 74 16.87 2.42 -18.26
CA LYS A 74 17.79 3.56 -18.23
C LYS A 74 17.77 4.38 -19.53
N LYS A 75 17.72 3.71 -20.69
CA LYS A 75 17.68 4.39 -21.99
C LYS A 75 16.41 5.22 -22.16
N ILE A 76 15.27 4.72 -21.64
CA ILE A 76 14.01 5.46 -21.62
C ILE A 76 14.17 6.72 -20.79
N ASN A 77 14.69 6.61 -19.56
CA ASN A 77 14.95 7.76 -18.69
C ASN A 77 15.90 8.77 -19.33
N ASP A 78 17.01 8.30 -19.92
CA ASP A 78 18.02 9.16 -20.52
C ASP A 78 17.50 9.88 -21.78
N GLN A 79 16.57 9.28 -22.53
CA GLN A 79 16.01 9.83 -23.77
C GLN A 79 14.76 10.69 -23.55
N TYR A 80 13.90 10.33 -22.60
CA TYR A 80 12.57 10.92 -22.42
C TYR A 80 12.35 11.55 -21.03
N GLY A 81 13.34 11.45 -20.14
CA GLY A 81 13.27 11.96 -18.77
C GLY A 81 12.66 10.97 -17.77
N HIS A 82 12.86 11.25 -16.48
CA HIS A 82 12.39 10.38 -15.39
C HIS A 82 10.87 10.25 -15.33
N GLU A 83 10.12 11.30 -15.65
CA GLU A 83 8.66 11.24 -15.69
C GLU A 83 8.16 10.19 -16.70
N ALA A 84 8.85 10.02 -17.83
CA ALA A 84 8.51 8.98 -18.80
C ALA A 84 8.80 7.57 -18.26
N GLY A 85 9.87 7.40 -17.48
CA GLY A 85 10.15 6.14 -16.79
C GLY A 85 9.07 5.82 -15.74
N ASP A 86 8.63 6.82 -14.99
CA ASP A 86 7.55 6.68 -14.02
C ASP A 86 6.25 6.21 -14.68
N GLU A 87 5.90 6.76 -15.85
CA GLU A 87 4.75 6.32 -16.63
C GLU A 87 4.88 4.87 -17.11
N VAL A 88 6.09 4.43 -17.51
CA VAL A 88 6.36 3.02 -17.85
C VAL A 88 6.13 2.12 -16.64
N LEU A 89 6.59 2.51 -15.45
CA LEU A 89 6.39 1.73 -14.22
C LEU A 89 4.90 1.66 -13.82
N ARG A 90 4.15 2.76 -13.94
CA ARG A 90 2.69 2.79 -13.72
C ARG A 90 1.93 1.90 -14.70
N ALA A 91 2.34 1.91 -15.97
CA ALA A 91 1.73 1.06 -16.99
C ALA A 91 2.00 -0.43 -16.70
N LEU A 92 3.25 -0.77 -16.34
CA LEU A 92 3.62 -2.13 -15.95
C LEU A 92 2.83 -2.61 -14.74
N SER A 93 2.69 -1.79 -13.70
CA SER A 93 1.94 -2.17 -12.51
C SER A 93 0.46 -2.45 -12.82
N THR A 94 -0.14 -1.62 -13.68
CA THR A 94 -1.51 -1.82 -14.16
C THR A 94 -1.66 -3.17 -14.88
N ILE A 95 -0.71 -3.50 -15.76
CA ILE A 95 -0.70 -4.78 -16.48
C ILE A 95 -0.60 -5.94 -15.48
N LEU A 96 0.35 -5.89 -14.54
CA LEU A 96 0.52 -6.95 -13.55
C LEU A 96 -0.73 -7.17 -12.70
N LYS A 97 -1.39 -6.10 -12.22
CA LYS A 97 -2.65 -6.18 -11.47
C LYS A 97 -3.79 -6.82 -12.27
N GLN A 98 -3.82 -6.63 -13.59
CA GLN A 98 -4.87 -7.19 -14.46
C GLN A 98 -4.62 -8.64 -14.84
N GLN A 99 -3.35 -9.04 -14.99
CA GLN A 99 -2.98 -10.38 -15.47
C GLN A 99 -2.80 -11.40 -14.35
N LEU A 100 -2.49 -10.94 -13.12
CA LEU A 100 -2.33 -11.81 -11.97
C LEU A 100 -3.67 -12.03 -11.26
N ARG A 101 -3.81 -13.20 -10.62
CA ARG A 101 -4.99 -13.51 -9.83
C ARG A 101 -5.09 -12.50 -8.66
N PRO A 102 -6.25 -11.85 -8.45
CA PRO A 102 -6.44 -10.99 -7.28
C PRO A 102 -6.32 -11.82 -5.99
N GLU A 103 -5.77 -11.21 -4.94
CA GLU A 103 -5.80 -11.77 -3.58
C GLU A 103 -7.20 -11.68 -2.96
#